data_AF-A0A7S2D979-F1
#
_entry.id   AF-A0A7S2D979-F1
#
_cell.length_a   1.000
_cell.length_b   1.000
_cell.length_c   1.000
_cell.angle_alpha   90.00
_cell.angle_beta   90.00
_cell.angle_gamma   90.00
#
_symmetry.space_group_name_H-M   'P 1'
#
loop_
_entity.id
_entity.type
_entity.pdbx_description
1 polymer ?
#
loop_
_entity_poly.entity_id
_entity_poly.type
_entity_poly.pdbx_seq_one_letter_code
_entity_poly.pdbx_strand_id
1 'polypeptide(L)'
;MYTAEDTALNIDGCTFESNSAMDYDDCMEYEISLQTTSGQGWYGNYLHVGNTNFTFKLGSSSSFTACLSPGTYFPYACGGSSQNEYGRNVLNFLFWEVFNAEGDMVINGG
;
A
#
# COMPACT_ATOMS: atom_id res chain seq x y z
N MET A 1 -11.25 20.63 -24.00
CA MET A 1 -12.15 19.97 -23.03
C MET A 1 -11.96 18.49 -23.22
N TYR A 2 -11.19 17.83 -22.35
CA TYR A 2 -11.13 16.39 -22.29
C TYR A 2 -11.91 15.98 -21.04
N THR A 3 -13.01 15.26 -21.25
CA THR A 3 -13.78 14.60 -20.19
C THR A 3 -12.96 13.40 -19.72
N ALA A 4 -12.51 13.42 -18.47
CA ALA A 4 -11.94 12.22 -17.86
C ALA A 4 -13.08 11.22 -17.70
N GLU A 5 -13.11 10.18 -18.55
CA GLU A 5 -13.92 9.00 -18.29
C GLU A 5 -13.20 8.20 -17.21
N ASP A 6 -13.92 7.99 -16.12
CA ASP A 6 -13.49 7.31 -14.90
C ASP A 6 -13.31 5.81 -15.20
N THR A 7 -12.12 5.43 -15.68
CA THR A 7 -11.81 4.02 -15.92
C THR A 7 -11.18 3.43 -14.66
N ALA A 8 -11.99 2.79 -13.83
CA ALA A 8 -11.51 1.91 -12.80
C ALA A 8 -10.65 0.80 -13.44
N LEU A 9 -9.33 0.87 -13.26
CA LEU A 9 -8.40 -0.17 -13.70
C LEU A 9 -8.46 -1.32 -12.70
N ASN A 10 -9.09 -2.43 -13.08
CA ASN A 10 -9.07 -3.65 -12.28
C ASN A 10 -7.77 -4.40 -12.58
N ILE A 11 -6.78 -4.26 -11.70
CA ILE A 11 -5.58 -5.11 -11.68
C ILE A 11 -5.72 -6.02 -10.46
N ASP A 12 -5.72 -7.33 -10.70
CA ASP A 12 -5.67 -8.40 -9.69
C ASP A 12 -6.72 -8.34 -8.56
N GLY A 13 -7.93 -7.82 -8.87
CA GLY A 13 -9.07 -7.85 -7.96
C GLY A 13 -9.23 -6.62 -7.07
N CYS A 14 -8.45 -5.57 -7.31
CA CYS A 14 -8.56 -4.29 -6.61
C CYS A 14 -9.11 -3.23 -7.57
N THR A 15 -10.25 -2.62 -7.22
CA THR A 15 -10.87 -1.52 -7.99
C THR A 15 -10.37 -0.17 -7.49
N PHE A 16 -9.90 0.68 -8.40
CA PHE A 16 -9.39 2.03 -8.11
C PHE A 16 -10.32 3.10 -8.71
N GLU A 17 -10.46 4.24 -8.03
CA GLU A 17 -10.87 5.51 -8.65
C GLU A 17 -9.59 6.35 -8.80
N SER A 18 -9.21 6.69 -10.03
CA SER A 18 -8.00 7.49 -10.27
C SER A 18 -8.35 8.97 -10.21
N ASN A 19 -7.80 9.71 -9.25
CA ASN A 19 -7.80 11.17 -9.29
C ASN A 19 -6.47 11.69 -9.88
N SER A 20 -6.58 12.77 -10.65
CA SER A 20 -5.64 13.34 -11.61
C SER A 20 -4.18 13.56 -11.18
N ALA A 21 -3.29 13.62 -12.18
CA ALA A 21 -1.82 13.75 -12.10
C ALA A 21 -1.31 14.81 -11.11
N MET A 22 -0.41 14.41 -10.21
CA MET A 22 0.25 15.29 -9.23
C MET A 22 1.28 16.21 -9.89
N ASP A 23 1.29 17.48 -9.48
CA ASP A 23 2.42 18.39 -9.64
C ASP A 23 3.46 18.09 -8.54
N TYR A 24 4.74 17.92 -8.88
CA TYR A 24 5.76 17.38 -7.98
C TYR A 24 6.10 18.30 -6.79
N ASP A 25 5.71 19.57 -6.87
CA ASP A 25 6.09 20.62 -5.91
C ASP A 25 5.20 20.67 -4.64
N ASP A 26 4.16 19.82 -4.56
CA ASP A 26 3.15 19.92 -3.51
C ASP A 26 2.97 18.62 -2.70
N CYS A 27 3.95 17.71 -2.69
CA CYS A 27 3.80 16.45 -1.95
C CYS A 27 4.27 16.51 -0.49
N MET A 28 3.61 15.73 0.36
CA MET A 28 4.03 15.48 1.75
C MET A 28 4.77 14.15 1.84
N GLU A 29 5.87 14.14 2.60
CA GLU A 29 6.64 12.93 2.86
C GLU A 29 5.99 12.11 3.98
N TYR A 30 5.89 10.80 3.75
CA TYR A 30 5.39 9.82 4.70
C TYR A 30 6.38 8.67 4.83
N GLU A 31 6.49 8.14 6.05
CA GLU A 31 7.10 6.83 6.29
C GLU A 31 6.02 5.76 6.36
N ILE A 32 6.19 4.68 5.60
CA ILE A 32 5.29 3.54 5.53
C ILE A 32 6.02 2.34 6.10
N SER A 33 5.53 1.82 7.23
CA SER A 33 6.04 0.60 7.86
C SER A 33 5.09 -0.55 7.55
N LEU A 34 5.64 -1.63 6.98
CA LEU A 34 4.92 -2.85 6.69
C LEU A 34 5.44 -3.97 7.59
N GLN A 35 4.54 -4.77 8.16
CA GLN A 35 4.87 -5.90 9.02
C GLN A 35 4.03 -7.12 8.64
N THR A 36 4.57 -8.31 8.90
CA THR A 36 3.87 -9.59 8.75
C THR A 36 4.29 -10.54 9.86
N THR A 37 3.42 -11.47 10.23
CA THR A 37 3.76 -12.56 11.16
C THR A 37 4.67 -13.62 10.54
N SER A 38 4.89 -13.57 9.22
CA SER A 38 5.76 -14.50 8.50
C SER A 38 7.15 -13.91 8.26
N GLY A 39 8.19 -14.74 8.20
CA GLY A 39 9.53 -14.31 7.76
C GLY A 39 9.69 -14.27 6.23
N GLN A 40 8.62 -14.52 5.48
CA GLN A 40 8.63 -14.72 4.03
C GLN A 40 8.17 -13.47 3.25
N GLY A 41 8.26 -12.31 3.89
CA GLY A 41 7.80 -11.06 3.30
C GLY A 41 6.28 -10.92 3.30
N TRP A 42 5.81 -9.95 2.52
CA TRP A 42 4.38 -9.71 2.30
C TRP A 42 3.76 -10.67 1.28
N TYR A 43 4.51 -11.65 0.77
CA TYR A 43 3.97 -12.80 0.07
C TYR A 43 3.06 -12.43 -1.13
N GLY A 44 3.49 -11.42 -1.90
CA GLY A 44 2.74 -10.91 -3.05
C GLY A 44 1.53 -10.04 -2.70
N ASN A 45 1.32 -9.74 -1.42
CA ASN A 45 0.39 -8.69 -1.00
C ASN A 45 1.05 -7.32 -1.17
N TYR A 46 0.22 -6.32 -1.42
CA TYR A 46 0.61 -4.93 -1.58
C TYR A 46 -0.25 -4.05 -0.70
N LEU A 47 0.37 -3.11 0.01
CA LEU A 47 -0.35 -2.00 0.62
C LEU A 47 -0.53 -0.92 -0.44
N HIS A 48 -1.75 -0.48 -0.65
CA HIS A 48 -2.06 0.66 -1.51
C HIS A 48 -2.31 1.89 -0.65
N VAL A 49 -1.60 2.98 -0.93
CA VAL A 49 -1.81 4.30 -0.31
C VAL A 49 -1.89 5.33 -1.44
N GLY A 50 -3.11 5.81 -1.73
CA GLY A 50 -3.35 6.63 -2.91
C GLY A 50 -2.98 5.86 -4.20
N ASN A 51 -2.07 6.42 -4.99
CA ASN A 51 -1.61 5.83 -6.26
C ASN A 51 -0.31 5.03 -6.10
N THR A 52 0.22 4.90 -4.88
CA THR A 52 1.48 4.21 -4.61
C THR A 52 1.21 2.86 -3.96
N ASN A 53 2.03 1.86 -4.28
CA ASN A 53 1.96 0.53 -3.70
C ASN A 53 3.28 0.13 -3.03
N PHE A 54 3.17 -0.62 -1.93
CA PHE A 54 4.31 -1.03 -1.11
C PHE A 54 4.24 -2.52 -0.82
N THR A 55 5.39 -3.20 -0.93
CA THR A 55 5.54 -4.61 -0.59
C THR A 55 7.00 -4.92 -0.31
N PHE A 56 7.28 -6.02 0.37
CA PHE A 56 8.65 -6.53 0.53
C PHE A 56 8.69 -8.05 0.36
N LYS A 57 9.80 -8.52 -0.23
CA LYS A 57 9.94 -9.91 -0.68
C LYS A 57 10.28 -10.90 0.43
N LEU A 58 11.03 -10.49 1.46
CA LEU A 58 11.54 -11.37 2.52
C LEU A 58 11.71 -10.59 3.84
N GLY A 59 11.67 -11.31 4.95
CA GLY A 59 11.71 -10.75 6.30
C GLY A 59 10.32 -10.66 6.93
N SER A 60 10.24 -10.09 8.12
CA SER A 60 8.97 -9.86 8.84
C SER A 60 8.53 -8.40 8.83
N SER A 61 9.38 -7.48 8.40
CA SER A 61 9.05 -6.06 8.29
C SER A 61 9.93 -5.33 7.27
N SER A 62 9.44 -4.19 6.79
CA SER A 62 10.18 -3.25 5.93
C SER A 62 9.57 -1.86 6.04
N SER A 63 10.40 -0.82 5.96
CA SER A 63 9.97 0.58 5.93
C SER A 63 10.30 1.22 4.58
N PHE A 64 9.44 2.14 4.15
CA PHE A 64 9.55 2.91 2.90
C PHE A 64 9.29 4.38 3.18
N THR A 65 9.91 5.26 2.39
CA THR A 65 9.56 6.68 2.37
C THR A 65 8.84 6.97 1.06
N ALA A 66 7.72 7.69 1.12
CA ALA A 66 6.98 8.09 -0.07
C ALA A 66 6.49 9.53 0.00
N CYS A 67 6.59 10.19 -1.14
CA CYS A 67 6.01 11.51 -1.42
C CYS A 67 4.58 11.27 -1.94
N LEU A 68 3.59 11.69 -1.15
CA LEU A 68 2.16 11.54 -1.45
C LEU A 68 1.51 12.93 -1.50
N SER A 69 0.50 13.13 -2.35
CA SER A 69 -0.24 14.40 -2.36
C SER A 69 -0.89 14.71 -1.00
N PRO A 70 -1.14 15.98 -0.70
CA PRO A 70 -2.01 16.36 0.38
C PRO A 70 -3.42 15.81 0.14
N GLY A 71 -3.96 15.13 1.15
CA GLY A 71 -5.29 14.54 1.04
C GLY A 71 -5.60 13.55 2.16
N THR A 72 -6.82 13.05 2.15
CA THR A 72 -7.24 11.94 3.00
C THR A 72 -7.04 10.63 2.26
N TYR A 73 -6.30 9.71 2.89
CA TYR A 73 -6.03 8.38 2.33
C TYR A 73 -6.87 7.31 3.04
N PHE A 74 -7.25 6.29 2.28
CA PHE A 74 -7.88 5.06 2.79
C PHE A 74 -7.02 3.86 2.38
N PRO A 75 -5.92 3.59 3.11
CA PRO A 75 -5.03 2.49 2.76
C PRO A 75 -5.74 1.15 2.85
N TYR A 76 -5.41 0.25 1.93
CA TYR A 76 -5.88 -1.13 1.98
C TYR A 76 -4.80 -2.07 1.45
N ALA A 77 -4.75 -3.26 2.03
CA ALA A 77 -3.90 -4.34 1.54
C ALA A 77 -4.72 -5.25 0.62
N CYS A 78 -4.15 -5.59 -0.54
CA CYS A 78 -4.75 -6.55 -1.45
C CYS A 78 -3.68 -7.35 -2.21
N GLY A 79 -4.13 -8.31 -3.02
CA GLY A 79 -3.26 -9.25 -3.73
C GLY A 79 -2.85 -10.43 -2.86
N GLY A 80 -1.67 -10.98 -3.15
CA GLY A 80 -1.12 -12.14 -2.46
C GLY A 80 -1.87 -13.45 -2.73
N SER A 81 -1.19 -14.54 -2.40
CA SER A 81 -1.81 -15.86 -2.31
C SER A 81 -1.91 -16.19 -0.83
N SER A 82 -3.08 -16.64 -0.37
CA SER A 82 -3.16 -17.22 0.98
C SER A 82 -2.28 -18.47 1.10
N GLN A 83 -1.81 -19.05 -0.01
CA GLN A 83 -1.04 -20.28 -0.05
C GLN A 83 0.46 -20.04 -0.18
N ASN A 84 1.27 -20.61 0.73
CA ASN A 84 2.74 -20.61 0.62
C ASN A 84 3.26 -21.34 -0.63
N GLU A 85 4.59 -21.37 -0.83
CA GLU A 85 5.26 -22.05 -1.96
C GLU A 85 4.93 -23.56 -2.05
N TYR A 86 4.32 -24.14 -1.00
CA TYR A 86 3.87 -25.52 -0.92
C TYR A 86 2.34 -25.68 -1.04
N GLY A 87 1.60 -24.62 -1.41
CA GLY A 87 0.14 -24.67 -1.61
C GLY A 87 -0.68 -24.69 -0.30
N ARG A 88 -0.06 -24.45 0.86
CA ARG A 88 -0.78 -24.44 2.15
C ARG A 88 -1.26 -23.04 2.48
N ASN A 89 -2.55 -22.92 2.83
CA ASN A 89 -3.10 -21.69 3.40
C ASN A 89 -2.32 -21.28 4.66
N VAL A 90 -1.64 -20.15 4.61
CA VAL A 90 -1.01 -19.48 5.73
C VAL A 90 -1.87 -18.27 6.06
N LEU A 91 -2.35 -18.21 7.31
CA LEU A 91 -2.93 -16.99 7.84
C LEU A 91 -1.76 -16.04 8.10
N ASN A 92 -1.49 -15.16 7.13
CA ASN A 92 -0.55 -14.06 7.29
C ASN A 92 -1.34 -12.87 7.79
N PHE A 93 -1.10 -12.47 9.03
CA PHE A 93 -1.58 -11.17 9.49
C PHE A 93 -0.61 -10.12 8.95
N LEU A 94 -1.14 -9.20 8.15
CA LEU A 94 -0.41 -8.09 7.58
C LEU A 94 -0.76 -6.88 8.42
N PHE A 95 0.22 -6.07 8.77
CA PHE A 95 0.00 -4.84 9.52
C PHE A 95 0.75 -3.71 8.84
N TRP A 96 0.15 -2.53 8.80
CA TRP A 96 0.80 -1.35 8.27
C TRP A 96 0.58 -0.14 9.17
N GLU A 97 1.56 0.74 9.16
CA GLU A 97 1.57 2.01 9.86
C GLU A 97 2.11 3.07 8.91
N VAL A 98 1.49 4.25 8.91
CA VAL A 98 1.89 5.41 8.12
C VAL A 98 2.15 6.57 9.06
N PHE A 99 3.33 7.17 8.94
CA PHE A 99 3.78 8.31 9.72
C PHE A 99 3.99 9.51 8.81
N ASN A 100 3.63 10.71 9.27
CA ASN A 100 3.97 11.96 8.58
C ASN A 100 5.46 12.34 8.78
N ALA A 101 5.89 13.43 8.15
CA ALA A 101 7.26 13.94 8.27
C ALA A 101 7.66 14.32 9.71
N GLU A 102 6.69 14.63 10.57
CA GLU A 102 6.90 14.90 11.99
C GLU A 102 7.12 13.63 12.84
N GLY A 103 6.88 12.45 12.26
CA GLY A 103 6.97 11.15 12.93
C GLY A 103 5.70 10.76 13.70
N ASP A 104 4.60 11.49 13.52
CA ASP A 104 3.30 11.15 14.08
C ASP A 104 2.63 10.08 13.24
N MET A 105 2.11 9.04 13.90
CA MET A 105 1.29 8.02 13.25
C MET A 105 -0.05 8.64 12.83
N VAL A 106 -0.32 8.64 11.53
CA VAL A 106 -1.54 9.22 10.94
C VAL A 106 -2.54 8.16 10.52
N ILE A 107 -2.08 6.97 10.11
CA ILE A 107 -2.94 5.88 9.65
C ILE A 107 -2.30 4.54 10.05
N ASN A 108 -3.12 3.56 10.42
CA ASN A 108 -2.71 2.17 10.59
C ASN A 108 -3.81 1.19 10.15
N GLY A 109 -3.45 -0.08 9.99
CA GLY A 109 -4.41 -1.13 9.66
C GLY A 109 -3.77 -2.53 9.63
N GLY A 110 -4.63 -3.54 9.47
CA GLY A 110 -4.27 -4.95 9.36
C GLY A 110 -5.48 -5.87 9.30
#